data_AF-A0A1H9SUC7-F1
#
_entry.id   AF-A0A1H9SUC7-F1
#
_cell.length_a   1.000
_cell.length_b   1.000
_cell.length_c   1.000
_cell.angle_alpha   90.00
_cell.angle_beta   90.00
_cell.angle_gamma   90.00
#
_symmetry.space_group_name_H-M   'P 1'
#
loop_
_entity.id
_entity.type
_entity.pdbx_description
1 polymer ?
#
loop_
_entity_poly.entity_id
_entity_poly.type
_entity_poly.pdbx_seq_one_letter_code
_entity_poly.pdbx_strand_id
1 'polypeptide(L)'
;MKPIISRFVLFLFFFFIFSSTKIVLAETIYPSEEQAKVEETTKLVAQQTKPGTYPVSIKFKQNNQVIEKEIRCTVIGENTKEKGQYAINADATQITPNQVGHLTLKEWLALTNAYAWNIRTGDSAPILRVHEQEIQAQPGNYALTIEAIDGLVTEVNVEVLDTTKIKMQHFYQKNIGDWSETYADKGAITWSHFETQAVVLIQITLLLLLFLPLLCLVIQYLMTSKLVKQVVHLVMKP
;
A
#
# COMPACT_ATOMS: atom_id res chain seq x y z
N MET A 1 -28.51 -4.56 34.66
CA MET A 1 -27.30 -4.61 33.81
C MET A 1 -26.50 -5.88 34.12
N LYS A 2 -26.70 -7.00 33.42
CA LYS A 2 -25.88 -8.23 33.57
C LYS A 2 -25.98 -9.31 32.45
N PRO A 3 -26.28 -9.02 31.16
CA PRO A 3 -26.11 -10.04 30.10
C PRO A 3 -25.02 -9.75 29.03
N ILE A 4 -24.35 -8.60 29.05
CA ILE A 4 -23.43 -8.21 27.93
C ILE A 4 -22.08 -8.94 28.01
N ILE A 5 -21.57 -9.23 29.21
CA ILE A 5 -20.25 -9.84 29.40
C ILE A 5 -20.23 -11.31 28.91
N SER A 6 -21.35 -12.03 29.03
CA SER A 6 -21.42 -13.46 28.65
C SER A 6 -21.32 -13.69 27.14
N ARG A 7 -21.79 -12.76 26.31
CA ARG A 7 -21.75 -12.90 24.85
C ARG A 7 -20.36 -12.60 24.27
N PHE A 8 -19.60 -11.73 24.93
CA PHE A 8 -18.24 -11.39 24.52
C PHE A 8 -17.24 -12.53 24.80
N VAL A 9 -17.39 -13.22 25.92
CA VAL A 9 -16.53 -14.37 26.28
C VAL A 9 -16.77 -15.56 25.36
N LEU A 10 -18.03 -15.82 24.96
CA LEU A 10 -18.35 -16.91 24.04
C LEU A 10 -17.78 -16.66 22.62
N PHE A 11 -17.75 -15.39 22.18
CA PHE A 11 -17.20 -14.99 20.88
C PHE A 11 -15.67 -15.09 20.84
N LEU A 12 -14.98 -14.72 21.93
CA LEU A 12 -13.53 -14.89 22.08
C LEU A 12 -13.12 -16.37 22.10
N PHE A 13 -13.93 -17.23 22.73
CA PHE A 13 -13.67 -18.67 22.75
C PHE A 13 -13.84 -19.31 21.36
N PHE A 14 -14.81 -18.83 20.57
CA PHE A 14 -14.98 -19.30 19.18
C PHE A 14 -13.82 -18.84 18.29
N PHE A 15 -13.34 -17.59 18.43
CA PHE A 15 -12.21 -17.10 17.63
C PHE A 15 -10.90 -17.86 17.91
N PHE A 16 -10.72 -18.36 19.14
CA PHE A 16 -9.55 -19.16 19.53
C PHE A 16 -9.59 -20.60 19.01
N ILE A 17 -10.77 -21.20 18.82
CA ILE A 17 -10.90 -22.57 18.28
C ILE A 17 -10.61 -22.62 16.77
N PHE A 18 -10.92 -21.55 16.03
CA PHE A 18 -10.68 -21.50 14.58
C PHE A 18 -9.27 -21.02 14.18
N SER A 19 -8.48 -20.48 15.09
CA SER A 19 -7.15 -19.90 14.77
C SER A 19 -6.00 -20.92 14.81
N SER A 20 -6.25 -22.20 15.14
CA SER A 20 -5.18 -23.19 15.31
C SER A 20 -5.06 -24.28 14.24
N THR A 21 -5.91 -24.29 13.20
CA THR A 21 -5.70 -25.24 12.08
C THR A 21 -4.58 -24.74 11.18
N LYS A 22 -3.34 -25.11 11.50
CA LYS A 22 -2.24 -25.03 10.53
C LYS A 22 -2.59 -25.97 9.39
N ILE A 23 -3.00 -25.42 8.25
CA ILE A 23 -3.14 -26.19 7.02
C ILE A 23 -1.73 -26.65 6.67
N VAL A 24 -1.43 -27.91 6.97
CA VAL A 24 -0.22 -28.55 6.49
C VAL A 24 -0.47 -28.80 5.01
N LEU A 25 0.01 -27.90 4.15
CA LEU A 25 0.05 -28.18 2.72
C LEU A 25 0.88 -29.43 2.53
N ALA A 26 0.27 -30.46 1.93
CA ALA A 26 0.99 -31.66 1.56
C ALA A 26 2.15 -31.26 0.64
N GLU A 27 3.37 -31.64 1.02
CA GLU A 27 4.56 -31.37 0.22
C GLU A 27 4.40 -32.03 -1.15
N THR A 28 4.66 -31.28 -2.22
CA THR A 28 4.58 -31.80 -3.58
C THR A 28 5.81 -32.66 -3.87
N ILE A 29 5.61 -33.94 -4.21
CA ILE A 29 6.69 -34.87 -4.59
C ILE A 29 6.62 -35.10 -6.10
N TYR A 30 7.66 -34.66 -6.81
CA TYR A 30 7.72 -34.74 -8.27
C TYR A 30 8.14 -36.13 -8.78
N PRO A 31 7.70 -36.55 -9.97
CA PRO A 31 8.16 -37.78 -10.62
C PRO A 31 9.64 -37.80 -10.99
N SER A 32 10.26 -36.63 -11.27
CA SER A 32 11.66 -36.52 -11.68
C SER A 32 12.26 -35.15 -11.28
N GLU A 33 13.60 -35.06 -11.29
CA GLU A 33 14.32 -33.80 -11.02
C GLU A 33 13.94 -32.71 -12.04
N GLU A 34 13.81 -33.07 -13.32
CA GLU A 34 13.59 -32.07 -14.38
C GLU A 34 12.17 -31.54 -14.38
N GLN A 35 11.19 -32.39 -14.04
CA GLN A 35 9.83 -31.92 -13.82
C GLN A 35 9.75 -30.97 -12.62
N ALA A 36 10.46 -31.28 -11.53
CA ALA A 36 10.53 -30.39 -10.37
C ALA A 36 11.11 -29.01 -10.73
N LYS A 37 12.20 -28.98 -11.50
CA LYS A 37 12.81 -27.72 -11.99
C LYS A 37 11.84 -26.88 -12.79
N VAL A 38 11.14 -27.48 -13.76
CA VAL A 38 10.21 -26.76 -14.64
C VAL A 38 9.00 -26.24 -13.85
N GLU A 39 8.41 -27.07 -12.99
CA GLU A 39 7.22 -26.67 -12.21
C GLU A 39 7.55 -25.60 -11.17
N GLU A 40 8.65 -25.73 -10.43
CA GLU A 40 9.05 -24.70 -9.47
C GLU A 40 9.46 -23.38 -10.15
N THR A 41 10.16 -23.44 -11.29
CA THR A 41 10.45 -22.23 -12.08
C THR A 41 9.15 -21.58 -12.54
N THR A 42 8.18 -22.38 -12.99
CA THR A 42 6.85 -21.88 -13.40
C THR A 42 6.10 -21.25 -12.23
N LYS A 43 6.16 -21.83 -11.03
CA LYS A 43 5.56 -21.27 -9.82
C LYS A 43 6.20 -19.93 -9.43
N LEU A 44 7.54 -19.84 -9.48
CA LEU A 44 8.26 -18.58 -9.20
C LEU A 44 7.83 -17.47 -10.17
N VAL A 45 7.68 -17.78 -11.45
CA VAL A 45 7.18 -16.84 -12.46
C VAL A 45 5.71 -16.46 -12.19
N ALA A 46 4.85 -17.44 -11.88
CA ALA A 46 3.44 -17.20 -11.59
C ALA A 46 3.20 -16.36 -10.33
N GLN A 47 4.12 -16.42 -9.36
CA GLN A 47 4.10 -15.59 -8.16
C GLN A 47 4.58 -14.15 -8.39
N GLN A 48 4.89 -13.79 -9.65
CA GLN A 48 5.44 -12.47 -10.01
C GLN A 48 6.70 -12.14 -9.21
N THR A 49 7.53 -13.16 -8.96
CA THR A 49 8.81 -12.96 -8.28
C THR A 49 9.67 -12.02 -9.12
N LYS A 50 10.36 -11.08 -8.48
CA LYS A 50 11.37 -10.27 -9.15
C LYS A 50 12.35 -11.19 -9.89
N PRO A 51 12.91 -10.78 -11.04
CA PRO A 51 13.91 -11.61 -11.66
C PRO A 51 15.14 -11.76 -10.74
N GLY A 52 15.91 -12.83 -10.89
CA GLY A 52 16.92 -13.21 -9.90
C GLY A 52 17.13 -14.71 -9.80
N THR A 53 18.14 -15.14 -9.05
CA THR A 53 18.39 -16.56 -8.80
C THR A 53 18.02 -16.93 -7.36
N TYR A 54 17.14 -17.93 -7.21
CA TYR A 54 16.58 -18.34 -5.92
C TYR A 54 16.94 -19.79 -5.60
N PRO A 55 17.34 -20.10 -4.35
CA PRO A 55 17.42 -21.48 -3.89
C PRO A 55 16.00 -22.04 -3.70
N VAL A 56 15.75 -23.22 -4.25
CA VAL A 56 14.47 -23.93 -4.14
C VAL A 56 14.76 -25.35 -3.70
N SER A 57 14.15 -25.77 -2.58
CA SER A 57 14.16 -27.17 -2.17
C SER A 57 13.13 -27.95 -2.99
N ILE A 58 13.59 -28.95 -3.73
CA ILE A 58 12.72 -29.86 -4.50
C ILE A 58 12.76 -31.26 -3.90
N LYS A 59 11.61 -31.94 -3.92
CA LYS A 59 11.49 -33.36 -3.57
C LYS A 59 11.02 -34.14 -4.79
N PHE A 60 11.78 -35.14 -5.22
CA PHE A 60 11.42 -35.95 -6.38
C PHE A 60 11.73 -37.43 -6.18
N LYS A 61 11.09 -38.30 -6.98
CA LYS A 61 11.32 -39.74 -6.96
C LYS A 61 12.47 -40.14 -7.89
N GLN A 62 13.40 -40.94 -7.38
CA GLN A 62 14.45 -41.60 -8.16
C GLN A 62 14.66 -43.01 -7.62
N ASN A 63 14.58 -44.04 -8.47
CA ASN A 63 14.70 -45.45 -8.07
C ASN A 63 13.78 -45.85 -6.90
N ASN A 64 12.54 -45.34 -6.91
CA ASN A 64 11.53 -45.55 -5.86
C ASN A 64 11.86 -44.96 -4.47
N GLN A 65 12.89 -44.11 -4.37
CA GLN A 65 13.21 -43.32 -3.19
C GLN A 65 12.86 -41.84 -3.42
N VAL A 66 12.46 -41.13 -2.36
CA VAL A 66 12.25 -39.68 -2.40
C VAL A 66 13.57 -39.00 -2.04
N ILE A 67 14.08 -38.18 -2.94
CA ILE A 67 15.29 -37.40 -2.76
C ILE A 67 14.88 -35.94 -2.59
N GLU A 68 15.45 -35.30 -1.57
CA GLU A 68 15.37 -33.85 -1.37
C GLU A 68 16.69 -33.21 -1.82
N LYS A 69 16.60 -32.16 -2.63
CA LYS A 69 17.75 -31.45 -3.16
C LYS A 69 17.44 -29.96 -3.26
N GLU A 70 18.39 -29.13 -2.84
CA GLU A 70 18.33 -27.70 -3.11
C GLU A 70 18.91 -27.45 -4.52
N ILE A 71 18.10 -26.84 -5.37
CA ILE A 71 18.49 -26.37 -6.69
C ILE A 71 18.39 -24.85 -6.74
N ARG A 72 18.98 -24.23 -7.77
CA ARG A 72 18.88 -22.79 -7.98
C ARG A 72 18.12 -22.53 -9.27
N CYS A 73 17.04 -21.78 -9.17
CA CYS A 73 16.20 -21.38 -10.28
C CYS A 73 16.43 -19.90 -10.58
N THR A 74 16.69 -19.58 -11.84
CA THR A 74 16.84 -18.19 -12.30
C THR A 74 15.57 -17.74 -12.99
N VAL A 75 14.95 -16.68 -12.47
CA VAL A 75 13.82 -15.98 -13.07
C VAL A 75 14.38 -14.86 -13.95
N ILE A 76 13.99 -14.87 -15.23
CA ILE A 76 14.45 -13.91 -16.25
C ILE A 76 13.32 -12.90 -16.49
N GLY A 77 13.67 -11.61 -16.40
CA GLY A 77 12.77 -10.49 -16.71
C GLY A 77 12.88 -10.07 -18.18
N GLU A 78 11.99 -9.19 -18.60
CA GLU A 78 11.91 -8.71 -19.99
C GLU A 78 13.24 -8.09 -20.47
N ASN A 79 13.90 -7.31 -19.61
CA ASN A 79 15.17 -6.64 -19.93
C ASN A 79 16.38 -7.32 -19.27
N THR A 80 16.26 -8.60 -18.91
CA THR A 80 17.39 -9.34 -18.34
C THR A 80 18.42 -9.66 -19.43
N LYS A 81 19.67 -9.32 -19.17
CA LYS A 81 20.82 -9.68 -20.01
C LYS A 81 21.80 -10.51 -19.20
N GLU A 82 22.38 -11.53 -19.83
CA GLU A 82 23.32 -12.45 -19.22
C GLU A 82 24.67 -12.40 -19.92
N LYS A 83 25.77 -12.45 -19.15
CA LYS A 83 27.13 -12.58 -19.66
C LYS A 83 27.99 -13.36 -18.67
N GLY A 84 28.48 -14.51 -19.10
CA GLY A 84 29.27 -15.39 -18.24
C GLY A 84 28.47 -15.91 -17.04
N GLN A 85 28.87 -15.52 -15.83
CA GLN A 85 28.21 -15.92 -14.58
C GLN A 85 27.30 -14.84 -13.99
N TYR A 86 27.13 -13.72 -14.68
CA TYR A 86 26.36 -12.58 -14.19
C TYR A 86 25.15 -12.29 -15.06
N ALA A 87 24.09 -11.82 -14.42
CA ALA A 87 22.91 -11.27 -15.05
C ALA A 87 22.65 -9.86 -14.51
N ILE A 88 22.02 -9.02 -15.34
CA ILE A 88 21.54 -7.69 -14.99
C ILE A 88 20.11 -7.56 -15.50
N ASN A 89 19.24 -6.94 -14.70
CA ASN A 89 17.91 -6.54 -15.11
C ASN A 89 17.65 -5.11 -14.64
N ALA A 90 16.83 -4.40 -15.40
CA ALA A 90 16.29 -3.12 -15.03
C ALA A 90 14.89 -2.96 -15.64
N ASP A 91 14.07 -2.15 -15.00
CA ASP A 91 12.70 -1.86 -15.42
C ASP A 91 12.67 -0.51 -16.13
N ALA A 92 11.76 -0.37 -17.09
CA ALA A 92 11.47 0.92 -17.70
C ALA A 92 10.94 1.89 -16.64
N THR A 93 11.21 3.18 -16.80
CA THR A 93 10.81 4.19 -15.81
C THR A 93 10.34 5.47 -16.46
N GLN A 94 9.67 6.32 -15.68
CA GLN A 94 9.15 7.60 -16.13
C GLN A 94 9.72 8.72 -15.25
N ILE A 95 10.17 9.80 -15.86
CA ILE A 95 10.72 10.96 -15.16
C ILE A 95 10.15 12.26 -15.72
N THR A 96 10.32 13.35 -14.98
CA THR A 96 9.99 14.70 -15.45
C THR A 96 11.23 15.38 -16.04
N PRO A 97 11.05 16.36 -16.96
CA PRO A 97 12.13 17.19 -17.48
C PRO A 97 13.02 17.82 -16.40
N ASN A 98 12.46 18.19 -15.25
CA ASN A 98 13.21 18.81 -14.15
C ASN A 98 14.13 17.82 -13.42
N GLN A 99 13.88 16.51 -13.53
CA GLN A 99 14.74 15.48 -12.93
C GLN A 99 15.94 15.15 -13.83
N VAL A 100 15.85 15.40 -15.13
CA VAL A 100 16.95 15.17 -16.07
C VAL A 100 18.16 16.00 -15.64
N GLY A 101 19.33 15.34 -15.57
CA GLY A 101 20.61 15.96 -15.16
C GLY A 101 20.80 16.18 -13.65
N HIS A 102 19.79 15.89 -12.82
CA HIS A 102 19.87 16.04 -11.36
C HIS A 102 19.92 14.69 -10.63
N LEU A 103 19.57 13.60 -11.31
CA LEU A 103 19.57 12.26 -10.73
C LEU A 103 20.99 11.72 -10.60
N THR A 104 21.33 11.32 -9.39
CA THR A 104 22.54 10.57 -9.07
C THR A 104 22.43 9.12 -9.56
N LEU A 105 23.57 8.43 -9.66
CA LEU A 105 23.62 6.99 -9.95
C LEU A 105 22.64 6.19 -9.06
N LYS A 106 22.65 6.44 -7.75
CA LYS A 106 21.79 5.72 -6.80
C LYS A 106 20.29 5.95 -7.09
N GLU A 107 19.92 7.15 -7.51
CA GLU A 107 18.52 7.48 -7.84
C GLU A 107 18.09 6.82 -9.15
N TRP A 108 18.98 6.76 -10.15
CA TRP A 108 18.73 6.00 -11.38
C TRP A 108 18.51 4.51 -11.11
N LEU A 109 19.36 3.88 -10.30
CA LEU A 109 19.19 2.47 -9.94
C LEU A 109 17.89 2.22 -9.15
N ALA A 110 17.48 3.16 -8.31
CA ALA A 110 16.23 3.06 -7.58
C ALA A 110 15.00 3.20 -8.50
N LEU A 111 15.01 4.18 -9.43
CA LEU A 111 13.91 4.43 -10.37
C LEU A 111 13.69 3.30 -11.37
N THR A 112 14.77 2.68 -11.79
CA THR A 112 14.75 1.55 -12.73
C THR A 112 14.71 0.20 -12.02
N ASN A 113 14.73 0.17 -10.68
CA ASN A 113 14.87 -1.06 -9.89
C ASN A 113 15.99 -1.97 -10.46
N ALA A 114 17.09 -1.35 -10.91
CA ALA A 114 18.19 -2.05 -11.57
C ALA A 114 19.00 -2.86 -10.56
N TYR A 115 19.26 -4.12 -10.89
CA TYR A 115 20.08 -4.99 -10.06
C TYR A 115 20.86 -5.98 -10.94
N ALA A 116 22.05 -6.31 -10.49
CA ALA A 116 22.90 -7.35 -11.08
C ALA A 116 23.19 -8.44 -10.05
N TRP A 117 23.34 -9.68 -10.50
CA TRP A 117 23.57 -10.82 -9.62
C TRP A 117 24.40 -11.91 -10.31
N ASN A 118 25.01 -12.78 -9.51
CA ASN A 118 25.64 -14.00 -9.98
C ASN A 118 24.58 -15.09 -10.20
N ILE A 119 24.46 -15.62 -11.41
CA ILE A 119 23.44 -16.61 -11.79
C ILE A 119 23.64 -17.95 -11.05
N ARG A 120 24.87 -18.25 -10.59
CA ARG A 120 25.17 -19.48 -9.86
C ARG A 120 24.95 -19.34 -8.36
N THR A 121 25.26 -18.19 -7.77
CA THR A 121 25.22 -18.00 -6.31
C THR A 121 24.09 -17.09 -5.83
N GLY A 122 23.38 -16.42 -6.72
CA GLY A 122 22.32 -15.47 -6.40
C GLY A 122 22.82 -14.20 -5.69
N ASP A 123 24.12 -14.09 -5.44
CA ASP A 123 24.72 -12.96 -4.74
C ASP A 123 24.67 -11.71 -5.63
N SER A 124 24.52 -10.55 -5.01
CA SER A 124 24.51 -9.28 -5.71
C SER A 124 25.86 -9.00 -6.36
N ALA A 125 25.82 -8.54 -7.61
CA ALA A 125 26.97 -8.06 -8.35
C ALA A 125 26.93 -6.52 -8.45
N PRO A 126 28.10 -5.85 -8.47
CA PRO A 126 28.13 -4.39 -8.55
C PRO A 126 27.69 -3.88 -9.92
N ILE A 127 26.86 -2.85 -9.91
CA ILE A 127 26.60 -2.00 -11.08
C ILE A 127 27.64 -0.89 -11.08
N LEU A 128 28.35 -0.73 -12.20
CA LEU A 128 29.51 0.15 -12.30
C LEU A 128 29.12 1.54 -12.78
N ARG A 129 28.25 1.61 -13.79
CA ARG A 129 27.91 2.84 -14.48
C ARG A 129 26.48 2.84 -14.99
N VAL A 130 25.93 4.03 -15.11
CA VAL A 130 24.72 4.35 -15.86
C VAL A 130 25.14 5.39 -16.89
N HIS A 131 24.68 5.25 -18.13
CA HIS A 131 24.98 6.15 -19.24
C HIS A 131 23.74 6.97 -19.57
N GLU A 132 23.56 8.10 -18.88
CA GLU A 132 22.40 8.98 -19.00
C GLU A 132 22.56 10.11 -20.03
N GLN A 133 23.68 10.17 -20.75
CA GLN A 133 24.05 11.31 -21.61
C GLN A 133 23.07 11.53 -22.79
N GLU A 134 22.33 10.49 -23.17
CA GLU A 134 21.37 10.55 -24.27
C GLU A 134 19.98 11.03 -23.82
N ILE A 135 19.72 11.09 -22.51
CA ILE A 135 18.43 11.51 -21.96
C ILE A 135 18.34 13.03 -21.94
N GLN A 136 17.34 13.57 -22.64
CA GLN A 136 17.14 15.02 -22.75
C GLN A 136 15.97 15.48 -21.88
N ALA A 137 16.01 16.73 -21.40
CA ALA A 137 14.92 17.36 -20.65
C ALA A 137 13.74 17.77 -21.55
N GLN A 138 13.44 16.95 -22.56
CA GLN A 138 12.34 17.15 -23.49
C GLN A 138 11.43 15.92 -23.44
N PRO A 139 10.10 16.07 -23.54
CA PRO A 139 9.22 14.92 -23.52
C PRO A 139 9.53 13.93 -24.66
N GLY A 140 9.72 12.66 -24.33
CA GLY A 140 10.17 11.65 -25.28
C GLY A 140 10.54 10.33 -24.62
N ASN A 141 10.88 9.33 -25.43
CA ASN A 141 11.39 8.03 -24.99
C ASN A 141 12.88 7.97 -25.30
N TYR A 142 13.69 7.64 -24.30
CA TYR A 142 15.15 7.61 -24.39
C TYR A 142 15.66 6.26 -23.86
N ALA A 143 16.72 5.73 -24.47
CA ALA A 143 17.38 4.54 -23.95
C ALA A 143 18.31 4.93 -22.79
N LEU A 144 18.24 4.17 -21.70
CA LEU A 144 19.18 4.25 -20.58
C LEU A 144 19.99 2.96 -20.53
N THR A 145 21.31 3.12 -20.68
CA THR A 145 22.24 1.99 -20.69
C THR A 145 22.86 1.82 -19.31
N ILE A 146 22.72 0.63 -18.73
CA ILE A 146 23.23 0.29 -17.39
C ILE A 146 24.29 -0.79 -17.54
N GLU A 147 25.47 -0.54 -16.97
CA GLU A 147 26.65 -1.41 -17.08
C GLU A 147 27.02 -2.00 -15.72
N ALA A 148 27.10 -3.32 -15.66
CA ALA A 148 27.60 -4.10 -14.54
C ALA A 148 29.01 -4.67 -14.82
N ILE A 149 29.52 -5.44 -13.87
CA ILE A 149 30.81 -6.14 -13.97
C ILE A 149 30.95 -6.95 -15.27
N ASP A 150 32.20 -7.13 -15.71
CA ASP A 150 32.58 -7.84 -16.95
C ASP A 150 32.01 -7.24 -18.25
N GLY A 151 31.65 -5.95 -18.23
CA GLY A 151 31.06 -5.26 -19.38
C GLY A 151 29.72 -5.86 -19.79
N LEU A 152 28.94 -6.31 -18.79
CA LEU A 152 27.56 -6.73 -18.95
C LEU A 152 26.68 -5.48 -19.00
N VAL A 153 25.89 -5.34 -20.07
CA VAL A 153 25.10 -4.13 -20.33
C VAL A 153 23.65 -4.51 -20.57
N THR A 154 22.72 -3.71 -20.02
CA THR A 154 21.30 -3.73 -20.40
C THR A 154 20.82 -2.32 -20.74
N GLU A 155 19.80 -2.24 -21.59
CA GLU A 155 19.18 -1.00 -22.03
C GLU A 155 17.71 -1.02 -21.63
N VAL A 156 17.23 0.06 -21.03
CA VAL A 156 15.82 0.23 -20.66
C VAL A 156 15.28 1.55 -21.16
N ASN A 157 13.98 1.59 -21.45
CA ASN A 157 13.32 2.80 -21.89
C ASN A 157 13.03 3.73 -20.70
N VAL A 158 13.40 5.01 -20.84
CA VAL A 158 13.06 6.09 -19.93
C VAL A 158 12.14 7.05 -20.66
N GLU A 159 10.91 7.17 -20.17
CA GLU A 159 9.94 8.13 -20.69
C GLU A 159 10.06 9.45 -19.92
N VAL A 160 10.46 10.50 -20.61
CA VAL A 160 10.40 11.87 -20.09
C VAL A 160 9.00 12.40 -20.33
N LEU A 161 8.27 12.62 -19.26
CA LEU A 161 6.86 12.98 -19.31
C LEU A 161 6.66 14.45 -19.68
N ASP A 162 5.62 14.70 -20.48
CA ASP A 162 5.15 16.06 -20.72
C ASP A 162 4.38 16.57 -19.50
N THR A 163 5.02 17.43 -18.71
CA THR A 163 4.43 17.99 -17.48
C THR A 163 3.12 18.74 -17.72
N THR A 164 2.86 19.22 -18.95
CA THR A 164 1.58 19.84 -19.30
C THR A 164 0.45 18.80 -19.39
N LYS A 165 0.75 17.60 -19.90
CA LYS A 165 -0.19 16.48 -20.00
C LYS A 165 -0.46 15.81 -18.66
N ILE A 166 0.56 15.65 -17.82
CA ILE A 166 0.40 15.04 -16.48
C ILE A 166 -0.61 15.81 -15.64
N LYS A 167 -0.54 17.15 -15.67
CA LYS A 167 -1.51 17.99 -14.95
C LYS A 167 -2.92 17.72 -15.44
N MET A 168 -3.14 17.69 -16.75
CA MET A 168 -4.46 17.39 -17.32
C MET A 168 -4.96 15.98 -16.95
N GLN A 169 -4.11 14.96 -17.02
CA GLN A 169 -4.53 13.59 -16.70
C GLN A 169 -4.91 13.43 -15.22
N HIS A 170 -4.20 14.07 -14.30
CA HIS A 170 -4.61 14.12 -12.88
C HIS A 170 -5.94 14.85 -12.68
N PHE A 171 -6.22 15.90 -13.46
CA PHE A 171 -7.54 16.55 -13.44
C PHE A 171 -8.64 15.61 -13.97
N TYR A 172 -8.39 14.86 -15.05
CA TYR A 172 -9.38 13.96 -15.61
C TYR A 172 -9.62 12.70 -14.76
N GLN A 173 -8.57 12.01 -14.28
CA GLN A 173 -8.73 10.81 -13.46
C GLN A 173 -9.44 11.08 -12.12
N LYS A 174 -9.28 12.27 -11.55
CA LYS A 174 -10.04 12.68 -10.36
C LYS A 174 -11.54 12.80 -10.63
N ASN A 175 -11.93 13.00 -11.89
CA ASN A 175 -13.33 13.19 -12.30
C ASN A 175 -13.92 11.95 -13.01
N ILE A 176 -13.16 10.87 -13.24
CA ILE A 176 -13.70 9.61 -13.79
C ILE A 176 -14.39 8.85 -12.65
N GLY A 177 -15.67 9.16 -12.41
CA GLY A 177 -16.52 8.52 -11.39
C GLY A 177 -17.50 9.47 -10.73
N ASP A 178 -17.22 10.77 -10.77
CA ASP A 178 -18.14 11.82 -10.35
C ASP A 178 -18.71 12.52 -11.58
N TRP A 179 -20.04 12.48 -11.73
CA TRP A 179 -20.76 13.10 -12.84
C TRP A 179 -20.75 14.64 -12.80
N SER A 180 -20.29 15.22 -11.69
CA SER A 180 -20.08 16.66 -11.55
C SER A 180 -18.60 17.00 -11.72
N GLU A 181 -18.28 17.87 -12.67
CA GLU A 181 -16.98 18.52 -12.73
C GLU A 181 -16.74 19.22 -11.39
N THR A 182 -15.82 18.68 -10.58
CA THR A 182 -15.34 19.38 -9.39
C THR A 182 -14.46 20.52 -9.90
N TYR A 183 -15.07 21.62 -10.33
CA TYR A 183 -14.35 22.88 -10.45
C TYR A 183 -13.73 23.12 -9.09
N ALA A 184 -12.40 23.12 -9.04
CA ALA A 184 -11.64 23.56 -7.89
C ALA A 184 -11.83 25.09 -7.76
N ASP A 185 -13.06 25.50 -7.47
CA ASP A 185 -13.36 26.86 -7.14
C ASP A 185 -12.83 27.06 -5.71
N LYS A 186 -11.78 27.88 -5.60
CA LYS A 186 -11.02 28.12 -4.36
C LYS A 186 -11.85 28.79 -3.25
N GLY A 187 -13.19 28.79 -3.35
CA GLY A 187 -14.12 29.28 -2.35
C GLY A 187 -15.41 28.45 -2.19
N ALA A 188 -15.55 27.31 -2.87
CA ALA A 188 -16.75 26.49 -2.72
C ALA A 188 -16.74 25.74 -1.37
N ILE A 189 -17.80 25.91 -0.60
CA ILE A 189 -18.03 25.20 0.66
C ILE A 189 -17.97 23.69 0.37
N THR A 190 -16.93 23.04 0.86
CA THR A 190 -16.75 21.59 0.68
C THR A 190 -17.74 20.83 1.57
N TRP A 191 -18.18 19.65 1.13
CA TRP A 191 -19.04 18.77 1.93
C TRP A 191 -18.48 18.48 3.33
N SER A 192 -17.16 18.43 3.49
CA SER A 192 -16.52 18.25 4.80
C SER A 192 -16.73 19.44 5.75
N HIS A 193 -16.80 20.67 5.22
CA HIS A 193 -17.13 21.84 6.03
C HIS A 193 -18.60 21.80 6.47
N PHE A 194 -19.50 21.37 5.59
CA PHE A 194 -20.90 21.17 5.93
C PHE A 194 -21.06 20.09 7.02
N GLU A 195 -20.40 18.93 6.88
CA GLU A 195 -20.46 17.86 7.89
C GLU A 195 -19.92 18.34 9.25
N THR A 196 -18.79 19.04 9.25
CA THR A 196 -18.20 19.56 10.49
C THR A 196 -19.13 20.56 11.17
N GLN A 197 -19.73 21.48 10.39
CA GLN A 197 -20.69 22.45 10.93
C GLN A 197 -21.98 21.77 11.42
N ALA A 198 -22.48 20.77 10.70
CA ALA A 198 -23.68 20.03 11.07
C ALA A 198 -23.48 19.27 12.39
N VAL A 199 -22.33 18.61 12.58
CA VAL A 199 -22.00 17.91 13.84
C VAL A 199 -21.94 18.89 15.01
N VAL A 200 -21.29 20.05 14.84
CA VAL A 200 -21.23 21.08 15.89
C VAL A 200 -22.64 21.58 16.24
N LEU A 201 -23.49 21.81 15.25
CA LEU A 201 -24.85 22.29 15.45
C LEU A 201 -25.69 21.23 16.20
N ILE A 202 -25.55 19.94 15.85
CA ILE A 202 -26.19 18.84 16.57
C ILE A 202 -25.72 18.76 18.02
N GLN A 203 -24.41 18.90 18.28
CA GLN A 203 -23.86 18.88 19.64
C GLN A 203 -24.41 20.03 20.50
N ILE A 204 -24.45 21.25 19.96
CA ILE A 204 -25.03 22.42 20.64
C ILE A 204 -26.51 22.18 20.93
N THR A 205 -27.25 21.63 19.96
CA THR A 205 -28.67 21.33 20.10
C THR A 205 -28.93 20.29 21.20
N LEU A 206 -28.14 19.21 21.24
CA LEU A 206 -28.23 18.19 22.28
C LEU A 206 -27.86 18.76 23.66
N LEU A 207 -26.86 19.63 23.74
CA LEU A 207 -26.48 20.29 24.98
C LEU A 207 -27.60 21.20 25.48
N LEU A 208 -28.21 22.01 24.59
CA LEU A 208 -29.39 22.81 24.92
C LEU A 208 -30.56 21.93 25.40
N LEU A 209 -30.81 20.81 24.74
CA LEU A 209 -31.87 19.87 25.11
C LEU A 209 -31.65 19.26 26.51
N LEU A 210 -30.39 19.09 26.93
CA LEU A 210 -30.03 18.65 28.28
C LEU A 210 -30.20 19.76 29.33
N PHE A 211 -29.76 20.99 29.03
CA PHE A 211 -29.74 22.09 30.00
C PHE A 211 -31.10 22.78 30.17
N LEU A 212 -31.93 22.81 29.13
CA LEU A 212 -33.26 23.43 29.16
C LEU A 212 -34.15 22.90 30.32
N PRO A 213 -34.34 21.57 30.51
CA PRO A 213 -35.17 21.07 31.61
C PRO A 213 -34.59 21.40 32.99
N LEU A 214 -33.26 21.43 33.12
CA LEU A 214 -32.60 21.78 34.38
C LEU A 214 -32.81 23.25 34.72
N LEU A 215 -32.72 24.14 33.72
CA LEU A 215 -33.05 25.56 33.87
C LEU A 215 -34.52 25.74 34.29
N CYS A 216 -35.45 25.01 33.65
CA CYS A 216 -36.86 25.02 34.01
C CYS A 216 -37.09 24.60 35.48
N LEU A 217 -36.40 23.55 35.96
CA LEU A 217 -36.47 23.12 37.36
C LEU A 217 -35.98 24.19 38.34
N VAL A 218 -34.88 24.88 38.02
CA VAL A 218 -34.37 25.98 38.85
C VAL A 218 -35.37 27.13 38.90
N ILE A 219 -35.94 27.52 37.76
CA ILE A 219 -36.97 28.57 37.69
C ILE A 219 -38.19 28.16 38.52
N GLN A 220 -38.69 26.93 38.34
CA GLN A 220 -39.81 26.39 39.10
C GLN A 220 -39.53 26.44 40.61
N TYR A 221 -38.36 25.99 41.04
CA TYR A 221 -37.95 26.03 42.45
C TYR A 221 -37.96 27.45 43.02
N LEU A 222 -37.40 28.43 42.29
CA LEU A 222 -37.39 29.83 42.72
C LEU A 222 -38.80 30.42 42.83
N MET A 223 -39.69 30.10 41.89
CA MET A 223 -41.10 30.52 41.95
C MET A 223 -41.83 29.89 43.13
N THR A 224 -41.69 28.58 43.34
CA THR A 224 -42.29 27.88 44.47
C THR A 224 -41.76 28.41 45.81
N SER A 225 -40.46 28.65 45.94
CA SER A 225 -39.86 29.22 47.15
C SER A 225 -40.44 30.61 47.48
N LYS A 226 -40.62 31.47 46.47
CA LYS A 226 -41.27 32.78 46.65
C LYS A 226 -42.72 32.64 47.13
N LEU A 227 -43.50 31.76 46.51
CA LEU A 227 -44.89 31.52 46.91
C LEU A 227 -45.00 31.00 48.34
N VAL A 228 -44.16 30.02 48.73
CA VAL A 228 -44.14 29.49 50.09
C VAL A 228 -43.82 30.60 51.11
N LYS A 229 -42.83 31.46 50.82
CA LYS A 229 -42.52 32.61 51.68
C LYS A 229 -43.70 33.57 51.84
N GLN A 230 -44.45 33.83 50.77
CA GLN A 230 -45.64 34.68 50.83
C GLN A 230 -46.76 34.04 51.67
N VAL A 231 -47.01 32.74 51.50
CA VAL A 231 -48.01 32.01 52.29
C VAL A 231 -47.63 32.00 53.78
N VAL A 232 -46.37 31.72 54.11
CA VAL A 232 -45.89 31.75 55.50
C VAL A 232 -46.07 33.13 56.10
N HIS A 233 -45.76 34.20 55.36
CA HIS A 233 -45.96 35.58 55.84
C HIS A 233 -47.44 35.90 56.10
N LEU A 234 -48.36 35.43 55.25
CA LEU A 234 -49.80 35.62 55.44
C LEU A 234 -50.35 34.86 56.64
N VAL A 235 -49.90 33.61 56.86
CA VAL A 235 -50.35 32.79 58.00
C VAL A 235 -49.78 33.30 59.32
N MET A 236 -48.55 33.84 59.32
CA MET A 236 -47.88 34.33 60.53
C MET A 236 -48.22 35.77 60.90
N LYS A 237 -49.06 36.48 60.14
CA LYS A 237 -49.48 37.84 60.45
C LYS A 237 -50.87 37.80 61.12
N PRO A 238 -50.94 37.86 62.47
CA PRO A 238 -52.21 37.85 63.21
C PRO A 238 -53.03 39.12 62.98
#